data_AF-A0A5N6XFC4-F1
#
_entry.id   AF-A0A5N6XFC4-F1
#
_cell.length_a   1.000
_cell.length_b   1.000
_cell.length_c   1.000
_cell.angle_alpha   90.00
_cell.angle_beta   90.00
_cell.angle_gamma   90.00
#
_symmetry.space_group_name_H-M   'P 1'
#
loop_
_entity.id
_entity.type
_entity.pdbx_description
1 polymer ?
#
loop_
_entity_poly.entity_id
_entity_poly.type
_entity_poly.pdbx_seq_one_letter_code
_entity_poly.pdbx_strand_id
1 'polypeptide(L)'
;MPPRFLFQPSFKAFTGSSHVQSPLAALSLNASRTSIRAGSAETRERRRHDPFLMAQSRQRKAANLSRQQALAEERESSLGDPVESAPTPFIQELKTVKSGPQAPSSSDARLNYFVTPEGLQEAMEYSKTLTSPLENPDRDTADPQLEKEASERHLQEHRNAQEAISRIVKISNGNTQDQMRLHIQNCIETFGRHNTDKTLPPKPAAVSHQSATEHPEKTPRVGQDTGSPEVQVAILTAKILNLSRHLQTTNKDKHNKRNLRLLVHKRQKLLRYLRRKERGGPRWQHLIETLGLSDAAWKGEISM
;
A
#
# COMPACT_ATOMS: atom_id res chain seq x y z
N MET A 1 -43.94 3.47 4.80
CA MET A 1 -42.76 3.48 3.89
C MET A 1 -43.28 3.59 2.47
N PRO A 2 -43.12 4.72 1.77
CA PRO A 2 -43.59 4.83 0.40
C PRO A 2 -42.63 4.10 -0.56
N PRO A 3 -43.12 3.56 -1.69
CA PRO A 3 -42.28 2.88 -2.67
C PRO A 3 -41.35 3.88 -3.36
N ARG A 4 -40.08 3.48 -3.55
CA ARG A 4 -39.07 4.26 -4.27
C ARG A 4 -39.40 4.21 -5.76
N PHE A 5 -39.84 5.34 -6.32
CA PHE A 5 -39.88 5.52 -7.77
C PHE A 5 -38.45 5.54 -8.32
N LEU A 6 -38.14 4.58 -9.18
CA LEU A 6 -36.94 4.59 -10.00
C LEU A 6 -37.12 5.68 -11.06
N PHE A 7 -36.37 6.78 -10.93
CA PHE A 7 -36.20 7.75 -12.03
C PHE A 7 -35.58 7.01 -13.22
N GLN A 8 -36.38 6.71 -14.25
CA GLN A 8 -35.86 6.25 -15.52
C GLN A 8 -35.07 7.39 -16.18
N PRO A 9 -33.83 7.16 -16.64
CA PRO A 9 -33.17 8.11 -17.50
C PRO A 9 -33.94 8.16 -18.82
N SER A 10 -34.26 9.37 -19.25
CA SER A 10 -34.95 9.68 -20.51
C SER A 10 -34.41 8.83 -21.65
N PHE A 11 -35.31 8.16 -22.36
CA PHE A 11 -35.03 7.31 -23.51
C PHE A 11 -33.99 7.96 -24.44
N LYS A 12 -32.77 7.41 -24.44
CA LYS A 12 -31.85 7.59 -25.57
C LYS A 12 -32.43 6.81 -26.74
N ALA A 13 -32.61 7.49 -27.87
CA ALA A 13 -33.12 6.91 -29.10
C ALA A 13 -32.36 5.62 -29.44
N PHE A 14 -33.11 4.52 -29.47
CA PHE A 14 -32.66 3.20 -29.87
C PHE A 14 -32.38 3.24 -31.38
N THR A 15 -31.16 3.57 -31.79
CA THR A 15 -30.72 3.34 -33.18
C THR A 15 -30.28 1.87 -33.30
N GLY A 16 -31.26 0.97 -33.16
CA GLY A 16 -31.11 -0.46 -33.34
C GLY A 16 -31.97 -0.91 -34.52
N SER A 17 -31.31 -1.39 -35.57
CA SER A 17 -31.89 -1.88 -36.82
C SER A 17 -32.93 -2.99 -36.58
N SER A 18 -34.19 -2.74 -36.93
CA SER A 18 -35.15 -3.82 -37.17
C SER A 18 -34.80 -4.53 -38.49
N HIS A 19 -34.29 -5.76 -38.39
CA HIS A 19 -34.03 -6.60 -39.54
C HIS A 19 -35.36 -7.18 -40.04
N VAL A 20 -35.95 -6.58 -41.07
CA VAL A 20 -37.03 -7.21 -41.83
C VAL A 20 -36.38 -7.87 -43.04
N GLN A 21 -36.21 -9.18 -42.99
CA GLN A 21 -35.78 -9.97 -44.14
C GLN A 21 -36.94 -10.00 -45.16
N SER A 22 -36.82 -9.20 -46.22
CA SER A 22 -37.65 -9.37 -47.41
C SER A 22 -37.14 -10.59 -48.20
N PRO A 23 -37.99 -11.58 -48.53
CA PRO A 23 -37.57 -12.81 -49.21
C PRO A 23 -37.27 -12.62 -50.70
N LEU A 24 -37.33 -11.40 -51.24
CA LEU A 24 -37.11 -11.13 -52.67
C LEU A 24 -35.71 -10.58 -53.01
N ALA A 25 -34.77 -10.61 -52.07
CA ALA A 25 -33.40 -10.11 -52.29
C ALA A 25 -32.46 -11.09 -53.02
N ALA A 26 -32.98 -12.10 -53.72
CA ALA A 26 -32.18 -13.17 -54.33
C ALA A 26 -31.77 -12.94 -55.80
N LEU A 27 -32.05 -11.77 -56.40
CA LEU A 27 -31.79 -11.54 -57.84
C LEU A 27 -30.98 -10.28 -58.18
N SER A 28 -30.20 -9.73 -57.24
CA SER A 28 -29.32 -8.59 -57.54
C SER A 28 -27.85 -8.99 -57.56
N LEU A 29 -27.28 -9.09 -58.76
CA LEU A 29 -25.84 -9.34 -59.02
C LEU A 29 -24.95 -8.08 -58.88
N ASN A 30 -25.39 -7.04 -58.18
CA ASN A 30 -24.57 -5.86 -57.96
C ASN A 30 -24.10 -5.79 -56.51
N ALA A 31 -22.80 -5.97 -56.32
CA ALA A 31 -22.10 -5.68 -55.07
C ALA A 31 -22.27 -4.19 -54.73
N SER A 32 -23.29 -3.88 -53.93
CA SER A 32 -23.48 -2.54 -53.37
C SER A 32 -22.42 -2.34 -52.29
N ARG A 33 -21.39 -1.56 -52.63
CA ARG A 33 -20.45 -0.97 -51.68
C ARG A 33 -21.23 -0.15 -50.66
N THR A 34 -21.56 -0.74 -49.52
CA THR A 34 -22.06 0.00 -48.36
C THR A 34 -20.88 0.66 -47.68
N SER A 35 -20.53 1.87 -48.13
CA SER A 35 -19.52 2.69 -47.48
C SER A 35 -20.06 4.10 -47.28
N ILE A 36 -19.74 4.62 -46.09
CA ILE A 36 -19.93 5.98 -45.58
C ILE A 36 -21.29 6.24 -44.92
N ARG A 37 -21.30 6.04 -43.59
CA ARG A 37 -22.23 6.68 -42.65
C ARG A 37 -22.37 8.15 -43.02
N ALA A 38 -23.54 8.51 -43.54
CA ALA A 38 -23.93 9.88 -43.76
C ALA A 38 -24.11 10.59 -42.41
N GLY A 39 -23.37 11.68 -42.16
CA GLY A 39 -23.86 12.68 -41.19
C GLY A 39 -25.25 13.16 -41.61
N SER A 40 -26.07 13.65 -40.67
CA SER A 40 -27.42 14.13 -40.98
C SER A 40 -27.40 15.08 -42.17
N ALA A 41 -28.42 15.07 -43.02
CA ALA A 41 -28.47 15.89 -44.23
C ALA A 41 -28.14 17.38 -43.95
N GLU A 42 -28.60 17.87 -42.82
CA GLU A 42 -28.32 19.19 -42.27
C GLU A 42 -26.81 19.46 -42.03
N THR A 43 -26.07 18.49 -41.51
CA THR A 43 -24.60 18.62 -41.36
C THR A 43 -23.88 18.65 -42.70
N ARG A 44 -24.45 18.07 -43.77
CA ARG A 44 -23.88 18.13 -45.13
C ARG A 44 -24.19 19.46 -45.81
N GLU A 45 -25.35 20.05 -45.59
CA GLU A 45 -25.71 21.38 -46.09
C GLU A 45 -24.88 22.48 -45.42
N ARG A 46 -24.76 22.46 -44.08
CA ARG A 46 -23.89 23.39 -43.34
C ARG A 46 -22.42 23.32 -43.78
N ARG A 47 -21.97 22.15 -44.25
CA ARG A 47 -20.62 21.95 -44.80
C ARG A 47 -20.39 22.65 -46.15
N ARG A 48 -21.45 22.87 -46.94
CA ARG A 48 -21.40 23.48 -48.26
C ARG A 48 -21.52 25.01 -48.21
N HIS A 49 -22.21 25.53 -47.20
CA HIS A 49 -22.52 26.96 -47.07
C HIS A 49 -21.28 27.83 -46.81
N ASP A 50 -20.32 27.36 -46.00
CA ASP A 50 -19.03 28.03 -45.82
C ASP A 50 -17.89 27.01 -45.58
N PRO A 51 -17.12 26.65 -46.63
CA PRO A 51 -16.03 25.70 -46.50
C PRO A 51 -14.84 26.23 -45.69
N PHE A 52 -14.60 27.55 -45.68
CA PHE A 52 -13.43 28.16 -45.06
C PHE A 52 -13.58 28.28 -43.54
N LEU A 53 -14.69 28.83 -43.05
CA LEU A 53 -14.96 28.91 -41.61
C LEU A 53 -15.01 27.52 -40.97
N MET A 54 -15.53 26.54 -41.71
CA MET A 54 -15.55 25.17 -41.22
C MET A 54 -14.15 24.53 -41.21
N ALA A 55 -13.30 24.81 -42.20
CA ALA A 55 -11.90 24.39 -42.16
C ALA A 55 -11.16 25.01 -40.96
N GLN A 56 -11.36 26.30 -40.70
CA GLN A 56 -10.78 27.01 -39.55
C GLN A 56 -11.28 26.43 -38.21
N SER A 57 -12.58 26.15 -38.09
CA SER A 57 -13.16 25.49 -36.92
C SER A 57 -12.58 24.08 -36.69
N ARG A 58 -12.41 23.31 -37.77
CA ARG A 58 -11.75 22.00 -37.71
C ARG A 58 -10.29 22.11 -37.25
N GLN A 59 -9.54 23.10 -37.73
CA GLN A 59 -8.17 23.35 -37.29
C GLN A 59 -8.12 23.70 -35.80
N ARG A 60 -8.98 24.60 -35.31
CA ARG A 60 -9.07 24.94 -33.87
C ARG A 60 -9.41 23.71 -33.03
N LYS A 61 -10.37 22.88 -33.48
CA LYS A 61 -10.73 21.63 -32.81
C LYS A 61 -9.58 20.63 -32.84
N ALA A 62 -8.89 20.46 -33.96
CA ALA A 62 -7.74 19.56 -34.08
C ALA A 62 -6.60 19.98 -33.15
N ALA A 63 -6.30 21.28 -33.05
CA ALA A 63 -5.32 21.81 -32.11
C ALA A 63 -5.72 21.55 -30.65
N ASN A 64 -7.00 21.74 -30.29
CA ASN A 64 -7.49 21.43 -28.94
C ASN A 64 -7.40 19.92 -28.63
N LEU A 65 -7.77 19.06 -29.59
CA LEU A 65 -7.65 17.61 -29.45
C LEU A 65 -6.19 17.17 -29.29
N SER A 66 -5.28 17.72 -30.10
CA SER A 66 -3.84 17.47 -29.97
C SER A 66 -3.30 17.90 -28.59
N ARG A 67 -3.71 19.07 -28.10
CA ARG A 67 -3.36 19.51 -26.73
C ARG A 67 -3.95 18.60 -25.66
N GLN A 68 -5.20 18.16 -25.83
CA GLN A 68 -5.86 17.26 -24.89
C GLN A 68 -5.15 15.89 -24.84
N GLN A 69 -4.70 15.37 -25.98
CA GLN A 69 -3.91 14.14 -26.09
C GLN A 69 -2.58 14.27 -25.34
N ALA A 70 -1.82 15.34 -25.60
CA ALA A 70 -0.55 15.58 -24.88
C ALA A 70 -0.74 15.65 -23.36
N LEU A 71 -1.79 16.35 -22.88
CA LEU A 71 -2.12 16.41 -21.46
C LEU A 71 -2.67 15.08 -20.91
N ALA A 72 -3.24 14.22 -21.76
CA ALA A 72 -3.69 12.89 -21.34
C ALA A 72 -2.48 11.97 -21.14
N GLU A 73 -1.53 11.97 -22.08
CA GLU A 73 -0.27 11.22 -21.98
C GLU A 73 0.56 11.63 -20.75
N GLU A 74 0.64 12.94 -20.47
CA GLU A 74 1.28 13.45 -19.26
C GLU A 74 0.59 12.93 -17.98
N ARG A 75 -0.75 12.91 -17.96
CA ARG A 75 -1.49 12.39 -16.80
C ARG A 75 -1.35 10.87 -16.66
N GLU A 76 -1.43 10.13 -17.76
CA GLU A 76 -1.30 8.68 -17.78
C GLU A 76 0.09 8.24 -17.30
N SER A 77 1.14 8.92 -17.76
CA SER A 77 2.51 8.67 -17.28
C SER A 77 2.67 8.97 -15.78
N SER A 78 1.98 9.98 -15.25
CA SER A 78 2.00 10.32 -13.82
C SER A 78 1.16 9.38 -12.92
N LEU A 79 0.24 8.60 -13.49
CA LEU A 79 -0.77 7.86 -12.73
C LEU A 79 -0.14 6.71 -11.91
N GLY A 80 0.92 6.08 -12.42
CA GLY A 80 1.65 4.98 -11.77
C GLY A 80 0.93 3.62 -11.79
N ASP A 81 1.44 2.67 -11.01
CA ASP A 81 0.90 1.30 -10.89
C ASP A 81 -0.07 1.18 -9.68
N PRO A 82 -1.26 0.57 -9.83
CA PRO A 82 -2.18 0.35 -8.71
C PRO A 82 -1.71 -0.68 -7.66
N VAL A 83 -0.80 -1.59 -8.02
CA VAL A 83 -0.29 -2.68 -7.17
C VAL A 83 1.05 -2.31 -6.57
N GLU A 84 2.02 -2.03 -7.44
CA GLU A 84 3.38 -1.70 -7.05
C GLU A 84 3.48 -0.27 -6.51
N SER A 85 4.44 -0.08 -5.60
CA SER A 85 4.77 1.24 -5.05
C SER A 85 6.09 1.74 -5.60
N ALA A 86 6.24 3.06 -5.65
CA ALA A 86 7.51 3.70 -5.94
C ALA A 86 8.57 3.26 -4.90
N PRO A 87 9.86 3.16 -5.30
CA PRO A 87 10.92 2.66 -4.43
C PRO A 87 11.36 3.71 -3.41
N THR A 88 10.55 3.91 -2.37
CA THR A 88 10.89 4.75 -1.21
C THR A 88 11.80 4.00 -0.24
N PRO A 89 12.56 4.67 0.66
CA PRO A 89 13.42 4.00 1.63
C PRO A 89 12.67 2.95 2.47
N PHE A 90 11.45 3.27 2.89
CA PHE A 90 10.58 2.35 3.63
C PHE A 90 10.17 1.13 2.80
N ILE A 91 9.82 1.32 1.53
CA ILE A 91 9.46 0.22 0.63
C ILE A 91 10.69 -0.63 0.29
N GLN A 92 11.87 -0.02 0.17
CA GLN A 92 13.14 -0.73 -0.02
C GLN A 92 13.42 -1.63 1.18
N GLU A 93 13.25 -1.15 2.42
CA GLU A 93 13.37 -1.96 3.64
C GLU A 93 12.40 -3.17 3.61
N LEU A 94 11.14 -2.94 3.23
CA LEU A 94 10.16 -4.04 3.06
C LEU A 94 10.52 -5.02 1.94
N LYS A 95 11.27 -4.56 0.92
CA LYS A 95 11.68 -5.36 -0.22
C LYS A 95 12.97 -6.14 0.04
N THR A 96 13.87 -5.64 0.88
CA THR A 96 15.15 -6.28 1.20
C THR A 96 14.93 -7.55 2.03
N VAL A 97 14.99 -8.70 1.37
CA VAL A 97 14.98 -10.02 2.03
C VAL A 97 16.39 -10.42 2.48
N LYS A 98 17.43 -9.80 1.91
CA LYS A 98 18.84 -10.02 2.24
C LYS A 98 19.52 -8.67 2.37
N SER A 99 20.16 -8.42 3.52
CA SER A 99 21.08 -7.31 3.70
C SER A 99 22.21 -7.44 2.68
N GLY A 100 22.19 -6.59 1.65
CA GLY A 100 23.41 -6.25 0.94
C GLY A 100 24.29 -5.38 1.86
N PRO A 101 25.61 -5.32 1.64
CA PRO A 101 26.57 -4.62 2.52
C PRO A 101 26.39 -3.09 2.59
N GLN A 102 25.34 -2.52 2.01
CA GLN A 102 25.08 -1.08 1.93
C GLN A 102 23.67 -0.69 2.43
N ALA A 103 23.21 -1.29 3.54
CA ALA A 103 22.00 -0.81 4.23
C ALA A 103 22.39 0.03 5.46
N PRO A 104 21.74 1.18 5.71
CA PRO A 104 22.04 2.04 6.84
C PRO A 104 21.77 1.34 8.18
N SER A 105 22.73 1.49 9.08
CA SER A 105 23.00 0.81 10.36
C SER A 105 21.89 0.76 11.44
N SER A 106 20.63 1.07 11.14
CA SER A 106 19.56 1.13 12.16
C SER A 106 18.61 -0.07 12.18
N SER A 107 18.42 -0.77 11.06
CA SER A 107 17.48 -1.91 10.97
C SER A 107 18.06 -3.24 11.45
N ASP A 108 19.38 -3.34 11.60
CA ASP A 108 20.09 -4.58 12.00
C ASP A 108 19.89 -4.96 13.48
N ALA A 109 19.24 -4.09 14.27
CA ALA A 109 18.91 -4.36 15.67
C ALA A 109 17.60 -5.14 15.85
N ARG A 110 16.81 -5.36 14.79
CA ARG A 110 15.52 -6.07 14.93
C ARG A 110 15.72 -7.58 14.98
N LEU A 111 15.18 -8.14 16.05
CA LEU A 111 15.28 -9.55 16.44
C LEU A 111 13.95 -10.26 16.18
N ASN A 112 14.00 -11.58 16.02
CA ASN A 112 12.81 -12.41 15.86
C ASN A 112 12.08 -12.61 17.20
N TYR A 113 10.87 -13.17 17.15
CA TYR A 113 10.06 -13.56 18.32
C TYR A 113 9.66 -12.41 19.26
N PHE A 114 9.56 -11.18 18.73
CA PHE A 114 9.22 -9.97 19.49
C PHE A 114 10.21 -9.63 20.62
N VAL A 115 11.45 -10.11 20.50
CA VAL A 115 12.51 -9.84 21.45
C VAL A 115 13.10 -8.46 21.16
N THR A 116 13.29 -7.64 22.19
CA THR A 116 14.04 -6.38 22.08
C THR A 116 15.53 -6.66 22.31
N PRO A 117 16.45 -5.91 21.66
CA PRO A 117 17.89 -6.11 21.87
C PRO A 117 18.29 -5.88 23.33
N GLU A 118 17.71 -4.88 23.97
CA GLU A 118 17.89 -4.57 25.39
C GLU A 118 17.36 -5.70 26.28
N GLY A 119 16.12 -6.16 26.04
CA GLY A 119 15.53 -7.26 26.81
C GLY A 119 16.27 -8.58 26.63
N LEU A 120 16.89 -8.82 25.46
CA LEU A 120 17.77 -9.97 25.26
C LEU A 120 19.03 -9.84 26.12
N GLN A 121 19.67 -8.67 26.14
CA GLN A 121 20.87 -8.45 26.95
C GLN A 121 20.56 -8.64 28.44
N GLU A 122 19.48 -8.01 28.94
CA GLU A 122 19.03 -8.15 30.33
C GLU A 122 18.74 -9.62 30.69
N ALA A 123 18.05 -10.36 29.83
CA ALA A 123 17.76 -11.76 30.05
C ALA A 123 19.04 -12.62 30.13
N MET A 124 20.03 -12.31 29.30
CA MET A 124 21.31 -13.03 29.28
C MET A 124 22.15 -12.70 30.50
N GLU A 125 22.19 -11.43 30.92
CA GLU A 125 22.84 -11.01 32.16
C GLU A 125 22.19 -11.65 33.38
N TYR A 126 20.85 -11.63 33.44
CA TYR A 126 20.09 -12.29 34.50
C TYR A 126 20.42 -13.79 34.56
N SER A 127 20.40 -14.50 33.43
CA SER A 127 20.78 -15.91 33.37
C SER A 127 22.21 -16.15 33.83
N LYS A 128 23.15 -15.28 33.46
CA LYS A 128 24.56 -15.36 33.89
C LYS A 128 24.70 -15.23 35.40
N THR A 129 23.97 -14.29 35.99
CA THR A 129 24.00 -14.07 37.45
C THR A 129 23.39 -15.24 38.22
N LEU A 130 22.37 -15.89 37.66
CA LEU A 130 21.70 -17.02 38.30
C LEU A 130 22.55 -18.30 38.27
N THR A 131 23.31 -18.50 37.19
CA THR A 131 24.12 -19.72 36.97
C THR A 131 25.57 -19.57 37.43
N SER A 132 26.00 -18.38 37.87
CA SER A 132 27.37 -18.16 38.33
C SER A 132 27.72 -19.11 39.49
N PRO A 133 28.88 -19.80 39.44
CA PRO A 133 29.32 -20.68 40.52
C PRO A 133 29.36 -19.94 41.85
N LEU A 134 28.78 -20.54 42.88
CA LEU A 134 28.82 -19.99 44.23
C LEU A 134 30.20 -20.22 44.84
N GLU A 135 30.73 -19.19 45.49
CA GLU A 135 31.96 -19.28 46.26
C GLU A 135 31.72 -20.10 47.53
N ASN A 136 32.71 -20.88 47.95
CA ASN A 136 32.60 -21.60 49.21
C ASN A 136 32.60 -20.62 50.40
N PRO A 137 31.70 -20.80 51.39
CA PRO A 137 31.68 -19.95 52.58
C PRO A 137 32.95 -20.14 53.42
N ASP A 138 33.47 -21.37 53.48
CA ASP A 138 34.66 -21.74 54.24
C ASP A 138 35.93 -21.56 53.39
N ARG A 139 36.59 -20.41 53.53
CA ARG A 139 37.78 -20.05 52.73
C ARG A 139 39.00 -20.90 53.03
N ASP A 140 39.11 -21.46 54.22
CA ASP A 140 40.25 -22.30 54.62
C ASP A 140 40.27 -23.64 53.87
N THR A 141 39.11 -24.10 53.41
CA THR A 141 38.95 -25.34 52.63
C THR A 141 38.85 -25.12 51.13
N ALA A 142 38.78 -23.86 50.68
CA ALA A 142 38.53 -23.52 49.29
C ALA A 142 39.83 -23.50 48.48
N ASP A 143 39.88 -24.30 47.41
CA ASP A 143 40.99 -24.27 46.45
C ASP A 143 40.78 -23.12 45.43
N PRO A 144 41.60 -22.04 45.48
CA PRO A 144 41.38 -20.86 44.64
C PRO A 144 41.55 -21.14 43.14
N GLN A 145 42.33 -22.16 42.79
CA GLN A 145 42.53 -22.58 41.40
C GLN A 145 41.25 -23.22 40.82
N LEU A 146 40.58 -24.06 41.61
CA LEU A 146 39.35 -24.75 41.19
C LEU A 146 38.20 -23.76 41.04
N GLU A 147 38.06 -22.81 41.97
CA GLU A 147 37.07 -21.73 41.88
C GLU A 147 37.29 -20.86 40.64
N LYS A 148 38.55 -20.49 40.37
CA LYS A 148 38.92 -19.73 39.18
C LYS A 148 38.59 -20.50 37.90
N GLU A 149 38.96 -21.77 37.82
CA GLU A 149 38.66 -22.62 36.67
C GLU A 149 37.15 -22.75 36.43
N ALA A 150 36.36 -22.97 37.50
CA ALA A 150 34.91 -23.02 37.41
C ALA A 150 34.32 -21.70 36.88
N SER A 151 34.83 -20.55 37.35
CA SER A 151 34.40 -19.23 36.88
C SER A 151 34.72 -19.02 35.39
N GLU A 152 35.90 -19.44 34.92
CA GLU A 152 36.34 -19.31 33.53
C GLU A 152 35.50 -20.20 32.61
N ARG A 153 35.25 -21.46 33.01
CA ARG A 153 34.36 -22.38 32.30
C ARG A 153 32.95 -21.80 32.16
N HIS A 154 32.38 -21.30 33.26
CA HIS A 154 31.06 -20.65 33.23
C HIS A 154 31.03 -19.43 32.29
N LEU A 155 32.06 -18.58 32.29
CA LEU A 155 32.14 -17.45 31.37
C LEU A 155 32.20 -17.89 29.90
N GLN A 156 32.94 -18.96 29.60
CA GLN A 156 33.05 -19.50 28.25
C GLN A 156 31.71 -20.12 27.79
N GLU A 157 31.06 -20.91 28.63
CA GLU A 157 29.73 -21.47 28.37
C GLU A 157 28.70 -20.37 28.15
N HIS A 158 28.72 -19.33 28.98
CA HIS A 158 27.87 -18.16 28.83
C HIS A 158 28.09 -17.43 27.49
N ARG A 159 29.35 -17.22 27.07
CA ARG A 159 29.67 -16.63 25.76
C ARG A 159 29.16 -17.51 24.61
N ASN A 160 29.37 -18.82 24.69
CA ASN A 160 28.88 -19.76 23.68
C ASN A 160 27.35 -19.74 23.59
N ALA A 161 26.65 -19.66 24.74
CA ALA A 161 25.20 -19.53 24.79
C ALA A 161 24.72 -18.19 24.20
N GLN A 162 25.42 -17.08 24.48
CA GLN A 162 25.17 -15.77 23.85
C GLN A 162 25.25 -15.84 22.33
N GLU A 163 26.31 -16.42 21.79
CA GLU A 163 26.45 -16.59 20.36
C GLU A 163 25.36 -17.50 19.77
N ALA A 164 25.05 -18.62 20.42
CA ALA A 164 24.00 -19.53 19.96
C ALA A 164 22.63 -18.85 19.93
N ILE A 165 22.23 -18.18 21.02
CA ILE A 165 20.94 -17.49 21.13
C ILE A 165 20.87 -16.31 20.16
N SER A 166 21.93 -15.52 20.01
CA SER A 166 21.95 -14.43 19.03
C SER A 166 21.71 -14.91 17.60
N ARG A 167 22.24 -16.09 17.23
CA ARG A 167 22.00 -16.73 15.93
C ARG A 167 20.57 -17.23 15.77
N ILE A 168 19.99 -17.81 16.83
CA ILE A 168 18.59 -18.30 16.83
C ILE A 168 17.62 -17.13 16.66
N VAL A 169 17.86 -16.04 17.36
CA VAL A 169 16.97 -14.88 17.40
C VAL A 169 17.16 -13.97 16.16
N LYS A 170 18.26 -14.11 15.41
CA LYS A 170 18.53 -13.28 14.23
C LYS A 170 17.45 -13.45 13.14
N ILE A 171 16.85 -12.33 12.70
CA ILE A 171 15.76 -12.35 11.71
C ILE A 171 16.17 -12.91 10.34
N SER A 172 17.45 -12.79 9.96
CA SER A 172 17.95 -13.31 8.69
C SER A 172 17.75 -14.82 8.53
N ASN A 173 17.66 -15.54 9.65
CA ASN A 173 17.44 -16.98 9.69
C ASN A 173 15.95 -17.34 9.77
N GLY A 174 15.06 -16.36 9.90
CA GLY A 174 13.62 -16.54 10.05
C GLY A 174 12.88 -16.81 8.73
N ASN A 175 11.63 -17.24 8.84
CA ASN A 175 10.75 -17.46 7.69
C ASN A 175 10.14 -16.13 7.21
N THR A 176 9.59 -16.12 6.00
CA THR A 176 8.74 -15.06 5.44
C THR A 176 7.61 -14.62 6.39
N GLN A 177 7.06 -15.54 7.20
CA GLN A 177 6.06 -15.20 8.21
C GLN A 177 6.64 -14.32 9.33
N ASP A 178 7.87 -14.58 9.76
CA ASP A 178 8.54 -13.81 10.80
C ASP A 178 8.93 -12.42 10.28
N GLN A 179 9.43 -12.34 9.05
CA GLN A 179 9.65 -11.08 8.36
C GLN A 179 8.35 -10.26 8.26
N MET A 180 7.23 -10.90 7.92
CA MET A 180 5.93 -10.24 7.86
C MET A 180 5.47 -9.72 9.23
N ARG A 181 5.74 -10.43 10.33
CA ARG A 181 5.43 -9.95 11.69
C ARG A 181 6.20 -8.68 12.01
N LEU A 182 7.49 -8.62 11.70
CA LEU A 182 8.29 -7.41 11.89
C LEU A 182 7.83 -6.28 10.99
N HIS A 183 7.53 -6.54 9.72
CA HIS A 183 6.99 -5.52 8.83
C HIS A 183 5.69 -4.91 9.39
N ILE A 184 4.83 -5.71 10.01
CA ILE A 184 3.62 -5.22 10.69
C ILE A 184 3.97 -4.32 11.87
N GLN A 185 4.94 -4.71 12.70
CA GLN A 185 5.42 -3.88 13.81
C GLN A 185 6.00 -2.55 13.30
N ASN A 186 6.84 -2.58 12.26
CA ASN A 186 7.40 -1.37 11.64
C ASN A 186 6.29 -0.46 11.11
N CYS A 187 5.23 -1.03 10.51
CA CYS A 187 4.07 -0.27 10.05
C CYS A 187 3.34 0.41 11.21
N ILE A 188 3.17 -0.28 12.35
CA ILE A 188 2.53 0.27 13.55
C ILE A 188 3.38 1.40 14.15
N GLU A 189 4.69 1.20 14.26
CA GLU A 189 5.61 2.20 14.80
C GLU A 189 5.67 3.45 13.91
N THR A 190 5.72 3.27 12.59
CA THR A 190 5.85 4.37 11.63
C THR A 190 4.54 5.15 11.47
N PHE A 191 3.42 4.46 11.25
CA PHE A 191 2.14 5.09 10.90
C PHE A 191 1.14 5.18 12.05
N GLY A 192 1.45 4.58 13.21
CA GLY A 192 0.59 4.61 14.37
C GLY A 192 0.34 6.04 14.84
N ARG A 193 -0.94 6.36 15.12
CA ARG A 193 -1.33 7.71 15.59
C ARG A 193 -0.69 8.09 16.92
N HIS A 194 -0.34 7.11 17.74
CA HIS A 194 0.38 7.32 18.99
C HIS A 194 1.78 7.95 18.80
N ASN A 195 2.41 7.78 17.63
CA ASN A 195 3.68 8.39 17.29
C ASN A 195 3.49 9.60 16.36
N THR A 196 2.67 9.45 15.32
CA THR A 196 2.47 10.50 14.32
C THR A 196 1.73 11.73 14.84
N ASP A 197 0.84 11.59 15.83
CA ASP A 197 0.17 12.74 16.46
C ASP A 197 1.20 13.62 17.23
N LYS A 198 2.40 13.11 17.56
CA LYS A 198 3.49 13.87 18.20
C LYS A 198 4.38 14.61 17.21
N THR A 199 4.58 14.04 16.01
CA THR A 199 5.54 14.54 15.02
C THR A 199 4.88 15.39 13.93
N LEU A 200 3.67 15.03 13.52
CA LEU A 200 2.97 15.69 12.43
C LEU A 200 2.06 16.81 12.94
N PRO A 201 1.93 17.92 12.19
CA PRO A 201 1.01 18.97 12.58
C PRO A 201 -0.43 18.46 12.55
N PRO A 202 -1.28 18.93 13.50
CA PRO A 202 -2.67 18.53 13.54
C PRO A 202 -3.41 19.02 12.29
N LYS A 203 -4.48 18.32 11.94
CA LYS A 203 -5.36 18.74 10.85
C LYS A 203 -5.92 20.14 11.15
N PRO A 204 -5.95 21.07 10.18
CA PRO A 204 -6.53 22.40 10.39
C PRO A 204 -7.97 22.27 10.87
N ALA A 205 -8.32 23.06 11.89
CA ALA A 205 -9.67 23.10 12.44
C ALA A 205 -10.68 23.47 11.34
N ALA A 206 -11.87 22.86 11.41
CA ALA A 206 -12.97 23.31 10.56
C ALA A 206 -13.39 24.72 11.02
N VAL A 207 -13.88 25.54 10.07
CA VAL A 207 -14.46 26.85 10.39
C VAL A 207 -15.55 26.65 11.42
N SER A 208 -15.40 27.27 12.59
CA SER A 208 -16.41 27.24 13.64
C SER A 208 -17.62 28.07 13.19
N HIS A 209 -18.79 27.46 13.23
CA HIS A 209 -20.05 28.18 13.08
C HIS A 209 -20.63 28.41 14.47
N GLN A 210 -21.36 29.50 14.68
CA GLN A 210 -21.91 29.88 16.01
C GLN A 210 -22.82 28.79 16.61
N SER A 211 -23.39 27.92 15.77
CA SER A 211 -24.21 26.77 16.16
C SER A 211 -23.42 25.46 16.35
N ALA A 212 -22.08 25.49 16.29
CA ALA A 212 -21.26 24.28 16.40
C ALA A 212 -21.28 23.74 17.82
N THR A 213 -21.64 22.46 17.97
CA THR A 213 -21.62 21.77 19.25
C THR A 213 -20.18 21.68 19.77
N GLU A 214 -19.93 22.21 20.97
CA GLU A 214 -18.67 22.03 21.67
C GLU A 214 -18.55 20.57 22.09
N HIS A 215 -17.56 19.88 21.53
CA HIS A 215 -17.26 18.51 21.90
C HIS A 215 -16.29 18.51 23.08
N PRO A 216 -16.49 17.62 24.08
CA PRO A 216 -15.55 17.49 25.18
C PRO A 216 -14.17 17.07 24.67
N GLU A 217 -13.15 17.35 25.47
CA GLU A 217 -11.79 16.89 25.19
C GLU A 217 -11.74 15.38 25.00
N LYS A 218 -10.95 14.94 24.02
CA LYS A 218 -10.84 13.51 23.71
C LYS A 218 -10.05 12.83 24.81
N THR A 219 -10.59 11.72 25.33
CA THR A 219 -9.87 10.86 26.26
C THR A 219 -8.56 10.37 25.65
N PRO A 220 -7.46 10.32 26.42
CA PRO A 220 -6.20 9.78 25.93
C PRO A 220 -6.34 8.31 25.55
N ARG A 221 -5.49 7.84 24.64
CA ARG A 221 -5.47 6.43 24.23
C ARG A 221 -4.82 5.59 25.31
N VAL A 222 -5.39 4.40 25.58
CA VAL A 222 -4.86 3.46 26.57
C VAL A 222 -3.63 2.69 26.04
N GLY A 223 -3.50 2.51 24.72
CA GLY A 223 -2.43 1.70 24.14
C GLY A 223 -2.02 2.11 22.72
N GLN A 224 -1.20 1.25 22.10
CA GLN A 224 -0.70 1.47 20.75
C GLN A 224 -1.82 1.41 19.71
N ASP A 225 -1.75 2.32 18.75
CA ASP A 225 -2.73 2.41 17.66
C ASP A 225 -2.42 1.40 16.56
N THR A 226 -3.20 0.34 16.49
CA THR A 226 -3.07 -0.75 15.50
C THR A 226 -4.19 -0.75 14.45
N GLY A 227 -5.29 -0.03 14.74
CA GLY A 227 -6.53 -0.10 13.97
C GLY A 227 -6.76 1.09 13.04
N SER A 228 -5.88 2.09 13.04
CA SER A 228 -6.07 3.26 12.20
C SER A 228 -5.97 2.94 10.70
N PRO A 229 -6.71 3.66 9.83
CA PRO A 229 -6.67 3.40 8.39
C PRO A 229 -5.26 3.53 7.80
N GLU A 230 -4.41 4.38 8.38
CA GLU A 230 -3.02 4.55 7.98
C GLU A 230 -2.21 3.27 8.18
N VAL A 231 -2.25 2.72 9.40
CA VAL A 231 -1.59 1.46 9.76
C VAL A 231 -2.14 0.30 8.94
N GLN A 232 -3.47 0.22 8.78
CA GLN A 232 -4.09 -0.82 7.97
C GLN A 232 -3.65 -0.79 6.50
N VAL A 233 -3.53 0.40 5.90
CA VAL A 233 -3.05 0.57 4.52
C VAL A 233 -1.58 0.16 4.41
N ALA A 234 -0.73 0.54 5.36
CA ALA A 234 0.68 0.14 5.38
C ALA A 234 0.85 -1.39 5.46
N ILE A 235 0.11 -2.05 6.37
CA ILE A 235 0.11 -3.51 6.50
C ILE A 235 -0.38 -4.18 5.21
N LEU A 236 -1.44 -3.66 4.59
CA LEU A 236 -1.92 -4.18 3.31
C LEU A 236 -0.87 -4.03 2.21
N THR A 237 -0.15 -2.91 2.17
CA THR A 237 0.95 -2.70 1.21
C THR A 237 2.07 -3.72 1.40
N ALA A 238 2.50 -3.99 2.64
CA ALA A 238 3.50 -5.03 2.92
C ALA A 238 3.02 -6.42 2.45
N LYS A 239 1.75 -6.77 2.69
CA LYS A 239 1.15 -8.04 2.23
C LYS A 239 1.05 -8.12 0.71
N ILE A 240 0.64 -7.03 0.06
CA ILE A 240 0.52 -6.93 -1.41
C ILE A 240 1.89 -7.12 -2.05
N LEU A 241 2.94 -6.46 -1.53
CA LEU A 241 4.30 -6.59 -2.06
C LEU A 241 4.82 -8.03 -1.93
N ASN A 242 4.63 -8.66 -0.77
CA ASN A 242 5.05 -10.05 -0.57
C ASN A 242 4.32 -11.02 -1.52
N LEU A 243 3.01 -10.85 -1.66
CA LEU A 243 2.19 -11.70 -2.52
C LEU A 243 2.46 -11.45 -4.01
N SER A 244 2.68 -10.20 -4.40
CA SER A 244 3.08 -9.83 -5.77
C SER A 244 4.40 -10.51 -6.15
N ARG A 245 5.42 -10.42 -5.28
CA ARG A 245 6.71 -11.10 -5.47
C ARG A 245 6.56 -12.61 -5.61
N HIS A 246 5.72 -13.23 -4.78
CA HIS A 246 5.44 -14.67 -4.89
C HIS A 246 4.81 -15.01 -6.26
N LEU A 247 3.81 -14.24 -6.69
CA LEU A 247 3.10 -14.49 -7.94
C LEU A 247 3.95 -14.25 -9.20
N GLN A 248 5.00 -13.41 -9.12
CA GLN A 248 5.98 -13.24 -10.19
C GLN A 248 6.71 -14.56 -10.51
N THR A 249 6.95 -15.41 -9.51
CA THR A 249 7.56 -16.73 -9.71
C THR A 249 6.51 -17.82 -9.93
N THR A 250 5.32 -17.71 -9.32
CA THR A 250 4.24 -18.71 -9.38
C THR A 250 3.06 -18.28 -10.25
N ASN A 251 3.29 -18.13 -11.56
CA ASN A 251 2.28 -17.64 -12.51
C ASN A 251 0.98 -18.48 -12.59
N LYS A 252 1.01 -19.76 -12.21
CA LYS A 252 -0.14 -20.68 -12.27
C LYS A 252 -1.08 -20.58 -11.06
N ASP A 253 -0.70 -19.85 -10.01
CA ASP A 253 -1.52 -19.75 -8.80
C ASP A 253 -2.69 -18.76 -8.98
N LYS A 254 -3.84 -19.29 -9.39
CA LYS A 254 -5.07 -18.50 -9.60
C LYS A 254 -5.72 -18.05 -8.30
N HIS A 255 -5.56 -18.81 -7.21
CA HIS A 255 -6.17 -18.49 -5.92
C HIS A 255 -5.49 -17.29 -5.29
N ASN A 256 -4.15 -17.26 -5.32
CA ASN A 256 -3.41 -16.13 -4.79
C ASN A 256 -3.53 -14.87 -5.67
N LYS A 257 -3.71 -15.00 -6.98
CA LYS A 257 -4.09 -13.85 -7.85
C LYS A 257 -5.41 -13.21 -7.42
N ARG A 258 -6.42 -14.03 -7.06
CA ARG A 258 -7.67 -13.52 -6.48
C ARG A 258 -7.42 -12.84 -5.14
N ASN A 259 -6.61 -13.44 -4.26
CA ASN A 259 -6.28 -12.86 -2.95
C ASN A 259 -5.57 -11.51 -3.09
N LEU A 260 -4.63 -11.38 -4.03
CA LEU A 260 -3.95 -10.12 -4.34
C LEU A 260 -4.96 -9.04 -4.73
N ARG A 261 -5.90 -9.37 -5.63
CA ARG A 261 -6.97 -8.45 -6.04
C ARG A 261 -7.82 -7.98 -4.87
N LEU A 262 -8.20 -8.90 -3.98
CA LEU A 262 -8.98 -8.56 -2.78
C LEU A 262 -8.21 -7.62 -1.84
N LEU A 263 -6.90 -7.85 -1.65
CA LEU A 263 -6.06 -6.98 -0.83
C LEU A 263 -5.92 -5.57 -1.42
N VAL A 264 -5.66 -5.48 -2.73
CA VAL A 264 -5.54 -4.19 -3.46
C VAL A 264 -6.85 -3.41 -3.39
N HIS A 265 -8.00 -4.06 -3.63
CA HIS A 265 -9.31 -3.41 -3.51
C HIS A 265 -9.64 -3.00 -2.07
N LYS A 266 -9.25 -3.79 -1.07
CA LYS A 266 -9.40 -3.41 0.35
C LYS A 266 -8.56 -2.16 0.67
N ARG A 267 -7.31 -2.10 0.19
CA ARG A 267 -6.42 -0.94 0.32
C ARG A 267 -7.03 0.30 -0.34
N GLN A 268 -7.54 0.16 -1.57
CA GLN A 268 -8.21 1.23 -2.29
C GLN A 268 -9.41 1.82 -1.51
N LYS A 269 -10.25 0.97 -0.90
CA LYS A 269 -11.39 1.43 -0.08
C LYS A 269 -10.93 2.25 1.12
N LEU A 270 -9.88 1.80 1.81
CA LEU A 270 -9.31 2.51 2.95
C LEU A 270 -8.67 3.85 2.55
N LEU A 271 -7.93 3.88 1.44
CA LEU A 271 -7.34 5.12 0.91
C LEU A 271 -8.41 6.16 0.55
N ARG A 272 -9.50 5.73 -0.12
CA ARG A 272 -10.64 6.62 -0.44
C ARG A 272 -11.32 7.17 0.81
N TYR A 273 -11.46 6.34 1.85
CA TYR A 273 -12.00 6.79 3.13
C TYR A 273 -11.06 7.80 3.81
N LEU A 274 -9.78 7.46 3.90
CA LEU A 274 -8.77 8.29 4.55
C LEU A 274 -8.63 9.66 3.86
N ARG A 275 -8.57 9.70 2.53
CA ARG A 275 -8.50 10.95 1.76
C ARG A 275 -9.69 11.87 2.06
N ARG A 276 -10.90 11.32 2.14
CA ARG A 276 -12.13 12.07 2.47
C ARG A 276 -12.10 12.59 3.90
N LYS A 277 -11.65 11.76 4.85
CA LYS A 277 -11.64 12.11 6.27
C LYS A 277 -10.57 13.13 6.62
N GLU A 278 -9.36 12.96 6.11
CA GLU A 278 -8.23 13.86 6.34
C GLU A 278 -8.23 15.09 5.42
N ARG A 279 -9.00 15.06 4.32
CA ARG A 279 -9.06 16.12 3.28
C ARG A 279 -7.69 16.43 2.67
N GLY A 280 -6.80 15.44 2.61
CA GLY A 280 -5.44 15.62 2.12
C GLY A 280 -4.50 16.32 3.09
N GLY A 281 -4.80 16.32 4.40
CA GLY A 281 -3.93 16.87 5.43
C GLY A 281 -2.59 16.14 5.60
N PRO A 282 -1.78 16.58 6.58
CA PRO A 282 -0.39 16.13 6.75
C PRO A 282 -0.23 14.61 6.88
N ARG A 283 -1.13 13.95 7.61
CA ARG A 283 -1.12 12.48 7.78
C ARG A 283 -1.32 11.71 6.48
N TRP A 284 -2.21 12.20 5.62
CA TRP A 284 -2.43 11.60 4.31
C TRP A 284 -1.19 11.73 3.43
N GLN A 285 -0.57 12.92 3.42
CA GLN A 285 0.62 13.20 2.61
C GLN A 285 1.78 12.31 3.07
N HIS A 286 2.05 12.28 4.38
CA HIS A 286 3.06 11.40 4.97
C HIS A 286 2.86 9.94 4.57
N LEU A 287 1.64 9.41 4.67
CA LEU A 287 1.35 8.03 4.26
C LEU A 287 1.66 7.77 2.78
N ILE A 288 1.21 8.66 1.90
CA ILE A 288 1.37 8.51 0.46
C ILE A 288 2.84 8.60 0.04
N GLU A 289 3.57 9.56 0.60
CA GLU A 289 4.99 9.79 0.33
C GLU A 289 5.86 8.65 0.88
N THR A 290 5.63 8.21 2.12
CA THR A 290 6.42 7.13 2.72
C THR A 290 6.17 5.78 2.06
N LEU A 291 4.90 5.45 1.74
CA LEU A 291 4.56 4.20 1.06
C LEU A 291 4.77 4.23 -0.46
N GLY A 292 5.05 5.41 -1.05
CA GLY A 292 5.23 5.56 -2.50
C GLY A 292 3.99 5.19 -3.30
N LEU A 293 2.79 5.51 -2.79
CA LEU A 293 1.52 5.16 -3.44
C LEU A 293 1.08 6.24 -4.41
N SER A 294 0.89 5.91 -5.68
CA SER A 294 0.41 6.86 -6.67
C SER A 294 -1.12 6.99 -6.66
N ASP A 295 -1.63 7.90 -7.48
CA ASP A 295 -3.06 8.10 -7.66
C ASP A 295 -3.78 6.85 -8.23
N ALA A 296 -3.09 6.02 -9.03
CA ALA A 296 -3.59 4.74 -9.53
C ALA A 296 -4.06 3.80 -8.41
N ALA A 297 -3.40 3.84 -7.25
CA ALA A 297 -3.66 2.92 -6.15
C ALA A 297 -5.06 3.09 -5.54
N TRP A 298 -5.73 4.23 -5.79
CA TRP A 298 -7.04 4.49 -5.19
C TRP A 298 -8.06 5.19 -6.11
N LYS A 299 -7.64 6.00 -7.08
CA LYS A 299 -8.53 6.62 -8.07
C LYS A 299 -8.99 5.59 -9.12
N GLY A 300 -10.22 5.75 -9.62
CA GLY A 300 -10.74 4.90 -10.70
C GLY A 300 -11.00 3.44 -10.30
N GLU A 301 -11.25 2.58 -11.28
CA GLU A 301 -11.46 1.14 -11.07
C GLU A 301 -10.16 0.39 -11.30
N ILE A 302 -9.77 -0.48 -10.36
CA ILE A 302 -8.55 -1.30 -10.49
C ILE A 302 -8.94 -2.63 -11.12
N SER A 303 -8.52 -2.83 -12.37
CA SER A 303 -8.62 -4.10 -13.09
C SER A 303 -7.25 -4.77 -13.15
N MET A 304 -7.20 -6.06 -12.82
CA MET A 304 -6.01 -6.93 -12.86
C MET A 304 -6.37 -8.29 -13.43
#